data_AF-A0A7H0LJQ1-F1
#
_entry.id   AF-A0A7H0LJQ1-F1
#
_cell.length_a   1.000
_cell.length_b   1.000
_cell.length_c   1.000
_cell.angle_alpha   90.00
_cell.angle_beta   90.00
_cell.angle_gamma   90.00
#
_symmetry.space_group_name_H-M   'P 1'
#
loop_
_entity.id
_entity.type
_entity.pdbx_description
1 polymer ?
#
loop_
_entity_poly.entity_id
_entity_poly.type
_entity_poly.pdbx_seq_one_letter_code
_entity_poly.pdbx_strand_id
1 'polypeptide(L)'
;MRLLAGGVILAAGAAYLFLRQHPANVYPVPVATAYETLSTIKFEPPDDGATANEISGNGVDKVIWIEKGDLASYRCDLKLAALPRDAGQTHVTVTCSGGGDGPAAGLAKMHRNAVIEHVDAALSGRPFDAARADITAYRWPGNGSIGTAAGQAPKTGAEVRKGARETQGPPATS
;
A
#
# COMPACT_ATOMS: atom_id res chain seq x y z
N MET A 1 -47.12 23.52 35.33
CA MET A 1 -46.75 23.75 33.91
C MET A 1 -45.55 24.70 33.92
N ARG A 2 -44.34 24.46 33.42
CA ARG A 2 -43.67 23.46 32.55
C ARG A 2 -42.19 23.44 33.03
N LEU A 3 -41.69 22.34 33.60
CA LEU A 3 -40.73 21.39 33.03
C LEU A 3 -39.52 22.00 32.27
N LEU A 4 -38.43 22.15 33.04
CA LEU A 4 -37.02 21.82 32.77
C LEU A 4 -36.45 22.06 31.36
N ALA A 5 -35.58 23.06 31.28
CA ALA A 5 -34.59 23.23 30.23
C ALA A 5 -33.59 22.05 30.24
N GLY A 6 -33.75 21.13 29.29
CA GLY A 6 -32.82 20.04 29.03
C GLY A 6 -31.70 20.50 28.09
N GLY A 7 -30.55 20.84 28.66
CA GLY A 7 -29.30 21.00 27.91
C GLY A 7 -28.80 19.63 27.44
N VAL A 8 -28.77 19.42 26.13
CA VAL A 8 -28.02 18.33 25.51
C VAL A 8 -26.80 18.95 24.84
N ILE A 9 -25.68 18.91 25.56
CA ILE A 9 -24.37 19.25 24.97
C ILE A 9 -24.01 18.10 24.03
N LEU A 10 -24.02 18.39 22.72
CA LEU A 10 -23.50 17.53 21.66
C LEU A 10 -21.98 17.37 21.82
N ALA A 11 -21.55 16.48 22.71
CA ALA A 11 -20.16 16.05 22.80
C ALA A 11 -19.87 14.94 21.77
N ALA A 12 -20.02 15.24 20.47
CA ALA A 12 -19.71 14.33 19.37
C ALA A 12 -18.39 14.70 18.64
N GLY A 13 -17.64 15.69 19.14
CA GLY A 13 -16.51 16.28 18.41
C GLY A 13 -15.10 15.76 18.74
N ALA A 14 -14.92 14.91 19.76
CA ALA A 14 -13.59 14.63 20.31
C ALA A 14 -13.02 13.23 20.03
N ALA A 15 -13.70 12.38 19.26
CA ALA A 15 -13.21 11.03 18.94
C ALA A 15 -12.29 10.97 17.70
N TYR A 16 -12.14 12.05 16.94
CA TYR A 16 -11.40 12.07 15.67
C TYR A 16 -9.89 12.35 15.80
N LEU A 17 -9.37 12.66 16.99
CA LEU A 17 -7.97 13.10 17.16
C LEU A 17 -7.01 12.01 17.65
N PHE A 18 -7.46 10.76 17.79
CA PHE A 18 -6.61 9.61 18.11
C PHE A 18 -6.55 8.58 16.98
N LEU A 19 -6.66 9.03 15.72
CA LEU A 19 -6.19 8.26 14.56
C LEU A 19 -4.68 8.13 14.68
N ARG A 20 -4.22 7.11 15.43
CA ARG A 20 -2.89 6.54 15.26
C ARG A 20 -2.76 6.31 13.75
N GLN A 21 -1.85 7.03 13.10
CA GLN A 21 -1.50 6.74 11.72
C GLN A 21 -0.90 5.34 11.71
N HIS A 22 -1.75 4.33 11.51
CA HIS A 22 -1.31 2.97 11.28
C HIS A 22 -0.41 3.00 10.04
N PRO A 23 0.73 2.28 10.06
CA PRO A 23 1.55 2.15 8.87
C PRO A 23 0.68 1.73 7.68
N ALA A 24 0.94 2.26 6.49
CA ALA A 24 0.06 2.11 5.33
C ALA A 24 -0.14 0.65 4.87
N ASN A 25 0.65 -0.27 5.39
CA ASN A 25 0.61 -1.69 5.12
C ASN A 25 0.26 -2.53 6.36
N VAL A 26 -0.40 -1.92 7.36
CA VAL A 26 -0.93 -2.59 8.56
C VAL A 26 -2.44 -2.44 8.59
N TYR A 27 -3.14 -3.57 8.66
CA TYR A 27 -4.59 -3.65 8.57
C TYR A 27 -5.20 -4.19 9.86
N PRO A 28 -6.36 -3.67 10.30
CA PRO A 28 -7.04 -4.10 11.53
C PRO A 28 -7.84 -5.40 11.31
N VAL A 29 -7.19 -6.40 10.73
CA VAL A 29 -7.74 -7.75 10.51
C VAL A 29 -6.72 -8.80 10.94
N PRO A 30 -7.13 -9.95 11.50
CA PRO A 30 -6.24 -11.07 11.77
C PRO A 30 -5.65 -11.68 10.48
N VAL A 31 -4.48 -12.32 10.60
CA VAL A 31 -3.76 -12.91 9.46
C VAL A 31 -4.62 -13.91 8.68
N ALA A 32 -5.38 -14.75 9.38
CA ALA A 32 -6.27 -15.73 8.75
C ALA A 32 -7.33 -15.04 7.86
N THR A 33 -7.98 -14.00 8.37
CA THR A 33 -8.97 -13.22 7.61
C THR A 33 -8.33 -12.49 6.44
N ALA A 34 -7.14 -11.93 6.62
CA ALA A 34 -6.38 -11.31 5.53
C ALA A 34 -6.03 -12.33 4.44
N TYR A 35 -5.59 -13.53 4.82
CA TYR A 35 -5.29 -14.62 3.91
C TYR A 35 -6.52 -15.05 3.11
N GLU A 36 -7.64 -15.33 3.78
CA GLU A 36 -8.91 -15.71 3.14
C GLU A 36 -9.39 -14.63 2.16
N THR A 37 -9.31 -13.36 2.56
CA THR A 37 -9.69 -12.23 1.70
C THR A 37 -8.78 -12.15 0.48
N LEU A 38 -7.46 -12.14 0.65
CA LEU A 38 -6.51 -11.95 -0.45
C LEU A 38 -6.39 -13.17 -1.38
N SER A 39 -6.69 -14.37 -0.89
CA SER A 39 -6.69 -15.60 -1.68
C SER A 39 -7.94 -15.77 -2.55
N THR A 40 -8.96 -14.94 -2.36
CA THR A 40 -10.23 -15.00 -3.10
C THR A 40 -10.48 -13.79 -4.00
N ILE A 41 -9.58 -12.81 -4.01
CA ILE A 41 -9.66 -11.66 -4.92
C ILE A 41 -9.69 -12.17 -6.37
N LYS A 42 -10.59 -11.63 -7.17
CA LYS A 42 -10.57 -11.82 -8.61
C LYS A 42 -10.03 -10.56 -9.23
N PHE A 43 -8.92 -10.66 -9.95
CA PHE A 43 -8.49 -9.60 -10.86
C PHE A 43 -9.46 -9.63 -12.04
N GLU A 44 -10.07 -8.49 -12.33
CA GLU A 44 -10.68 -8.32 -13.64
C GLU A 44 -9.56 -8.45 -14.67
N PRO A 45 -9.75 -9.22 -15.76
CA PRO A 45 -8.77 -9.24 -16.84
C PRO A 45 -8.58 -7.79 -17.29
N PRO A 46 -7.36 -7.25 -17.30
CA PRO A 46 -7.12 -5.99 -17.99
C PRO A 46 -7.59 -6.12 -19.44
N ASP A 47 -8.14 -5.03 -19.99
CA ASP A 47 -8.64 -4.94 -21.37
C ASP A 47 -7.53 -5.12 -22.45
N ASP A 48 -6.35 -5.58 -22.06
CA ASP A 48 -5.13 -5.70 -22.86
C ASP A 48 -4.72 -7.15 -23.20
N GLY A 49 -5.54 -8.14 -22.85
CA GLY A 49 -5.30 -9.54 -23.22
C GLY A 49 -4.51 -10.37 -22.21
N ALA A 50 -4.44 -9.97 -20.94
CA ALA A 50 -3.99 -10.89 -19.89
C ALA A 50 -4.91 -12.12 -19.81
N THR A 51 -4.31 -13.30 -19.94
CA THR A 51 -5.03 -14.55 -20.21
C THR A 51 -5.15 -15.47 -19.01
N ALA A 52 -4.33 -15.29 -17.95
CA ALA A 52 -4.43 -16.10 -16.74
C ALA A 52 -4.04 -15.32 -15.47
N ASN A 53 -4.97 -15.32 -14.51
CA ASN A 53 -4.75 -14.87 -13.13
C ASN A 53 -4.67 -16.12 -12.26
N GLU A 54 -3.47 -16.51 -11.85
CA GLU A 54 -3.26 -17.62 -10.93
C GLU A 54 -3.06 -17.07 -9.52
N ILE A 55 -3.91 -17.50 -8.60
CA ILE A 55 -3.76 -17.23 -7.18
C ILE A 55 -3.42 -18.55 -6.50
N SER A 56 -2.31 -18.54 -5.77
CA SER A 56 -1.91 -19.66 -4.92
C SER A 56 -1.52 -19.15 -3.54
N GLY A 57 -1.44 -20.05 -2.57
CA GLY A 57 -1.04 -19.70 -1.21
C GLY A 57 -0.68 -20.93 -0.40
N ASN A 58 -0.10 -20.71 0.77
CA ASN A 58 0.27 -21.80 1.69
C ASN A 58 -0.81 -22.15 2.71
N GLY A 59 -2.00 -21.53 2.63
CA GLY A 59 -3.08 -21.72 3.60
C GLY A 59 -2.93 -20.93 4.91
N VAL A 60 -1.88 -20.12 5.06
CA VAL A 60 -1.50 -19.53 6.35
C VAL A 60 -1.21 -18.04 6.25
N ASP A 61 -0.10 -17.67 5.61
CA ASP A 61 0.47 -16.32 5.71
C ASP A 61 1.13 -15.85 4.40
N LYS A 62 1.04 -16.64 3.33
CA LYS A 62 1.61 -16.31 2.04
C LYS A 62 0.59 -16.51 0.93
N VAL A 63 0.36 -15.44 0.17
CA VAL A 63 -0.42 -15.46 -1.08
C VAL A 63 0.51 -15.10 -2.23
N ILE A 64 0.33 -15.75 -3.36
CA ILE A 64 1.08 -15.52 -4.59
C ILE A 64 0.07 -15.22 -5.68
N TRP A 65 0.23 -14.06 -6.31
CA TRP A 65 -0.53 -13.67 -7.49
C TRP A 65 0.40 -13.75 -8.69
N ILE A 66 -0.05 -14.42 -9.74
CA ILE A 66 0.64 -14.49 -11.02
C ILE A 66 -0.32 -14.01 -12.09
N GLU A 67 0.08 -12.97 -12.80
CA GLU A 67 -0.60 -12.49 -13.99
C GLU A 67 0.26 -12.87 -15.20
N LYS A 68 -0.37 -13.48 -16.20
CA LYS A 68 0.26 -13.84 -17.47
C LYS A 68 -0.51 -13.16 -18.60
N GLY A 69 0.18 -12.33 -19.36
CA GLY A 69 -0.30 -11.83 -20.64
C GLY A 69 0.65 -12.20 -21.76
N ASP A 70 0.28 -11.86 -23.00
CA ASP A 70 1.02 -12.25 -24.20
C ASP A 70 2.41 -11.60 -24.27
N LEU A 71 2.60 -10.44 -23.65
CA LEU A 71 3.82 -9.63 -23.72
C LEU A 71 4.61 -9.54 -22.41
N ALA A 72 4.01 -9.96 -21.30
CA ALA A 72 4.63 -9.87 -19.98
C ALA A 72 4.00 -10.88 -19.02
N SER A 73 4.80 -11.33 -18.04
CA SER A 73 4.29 -12.04 -16.88
C SER A 73 4.78 -11.37 -15.61
N TYR A 74 3.87 -11.22 -14.65
CA TYR A 74 4.15 -10.66 -13.34
C TYR A 74 3.84 -11.69 -12.27
N ARG A 75 4.71 -11.72 -11.25
CA ARG A 75 4.53 -12.54 -10.05
C ARG A 75 4.69 -11.64 -8.83
N CYS A 76 3.67 -11.58 -8.01
CA CYS A 76 3.69 -10.89 -6.72
C CYS A 76 3.54 -11.87 -5.57
N ASP A 77 4.51 -11.89 -4.67
CA ASP A 77 4.49 -12.61 -3.41
C ASP A 77 4.02 -11.65 -2.30
N LEU A 78 2.89 -11.97 -1.68
CA LEU A 78 2.31 -11.29 -0.54
C LEU A 78 2.63 -12.07 0.73
N LYS A 79 3.32 -11.45 1.68
CA LYS A 79 3.61 -12.02 3.01
C LYS A 79 2.79 -11.29 4.07
N LEU A 80 2.13 -12.07 4.91
CA LEU A 80 1.28 -11.61 5.99
C LEU A 80 1.97 -11.92 7.32
N ALA A 81 1.97 -10.97 8.25
CA ALA A 81 2.53 -11.19 9.57
C ALA A 81 1.65 -10.53 10.63
N ALA A 82 1.38 -11.24 11.71
CA ALA A 82 0.77 -10.65 12.89
C ALA A 82 1.73 -9.64 13.52
N LEU A 83 1.21 -8.56 14.11
CA LEU A 83 2.06 -7.66 14.88
C LEU A 83 2.38 -8.29 16.24
N PRO A 84 3.64 -8.21 16.74
CA PRO A 84 4.05 -8.83 18.00
C PRO A 84 3.24 -8.41 19.24
N ARG A 85 2.54 -7.27 19.17
CA ARG A 85 1.75 -6.71 20.27
C ARG A 85 0.25 -6.69 19.98
N ASP A 86 -0.17 -7.12 18.79
CA ASP A 86 -1.57 -7.10 18.37
C ASP A 86 -1.82 -8.14 17.27
N ALA A 87 -2.33 -9.31 17.67
CA ALA A 87 -2.71 -10.38 16.74
C ALA A 87 -3.99 -10.06 15.93
N GLY A 88 -4.72 -9.02 16.31
CA GLY A 88 -5.85 -8.48 15.55
C GLY A 88 -5.41 -7.61 14.37
N GLN A 89 -4.11 -7.40 14.20
CA GLN A 89 -3.54 -6.62 13.10
C GLN A 89 -2.61 -7.45 12.24
N THR A 90 -2.68 -7.21 10.93
CA THR A 90 -1.83 -7.86 9.94
C THR A 90 -0.97 -6.83 9.23
N HIS A 91 0.34 -7.03 9.27
CA HIS A 91 1.30 -6.36 8.42
C HIS A 91 1.43 -7.12 7.10
N VAL A 92 1.31 -6.42 5.97
CA VAL A 92 1.43 -6.98 4.63
C VAL A 92 2.69 -6.48 3.95
N THR A 93 3.42 -7.39 3.33
CA THR A 93 4.57 -7.08 2.46
C THR A 93 4.27 -7.58 1.05
N VAL A 94 4.43 -6.71 0.06
CA VAL A 94 4.25 -7.03 -1.36
C VAL A 94 5.61 -6.97 -2.05
N THR A 95 6.03 -8.08 -2.64
CA THR A 95 7.21 -8.15 -3.51
C THR A 95 6.76 -8.64 -4.88
N CYS A 96 6.98 -7.82 -5.92
CA CYS A 96 6.64 -8.18 -7.29
C CYS A 96 7.89 -8.34 -8.14
N SER A 97 7.84 -9.31 -9.05
CA SER A 97 8.89 -9.66 -10.00
C SER A 97 8.26 -9.97 -11.36
N GLY A 98 9.08 -10.02 -12.41
CA GLY A 98 8.61 -10.20 -13.79
C GLY A 98 8.62 -8.90 -14.58
N GLY A 99 8.01 -8.95 -15.77
CA GLY A 99 8.08 -7.92 -16.80
C GLY A 99 8.06 -8.52 -18.20
N GLY A 100 8.29 -7.67 -19.19
CA GLY A 100 8.57 -8.04 -20.57
C GLY A 100 9.85 -7.38 -21.05
N ASP A 101 10.36 -7.81 -22.20
CA ASP A 101 11.53 -7.16 -22.82
C ASP A 101 11.19 -5.73 -23.29
N GLY A 102 12.16 -4.80 -23.18
CA GLY A 102 12.03 -3.44 -23.68
C GLY A 102 11.11 -2.52 -22.84
N PRO A 103 10.17 -1.76 -23.45
CA PRO A 103 9.38 -0.72 -22.76
C PRO A 103 8.50 -1.26 -21.61
N ALA A 104 8.30 -2.58 -21.51
CA ALA A 104 7.57 -3.23 -20.42
C ALA A 104 8.29 -3.19 -19.07
N ALA A 105 9.58 -2.84 -19.01
CA ALA A 105 10.31 -2.65 -17.74
C ALA A 105 9.70 -1.52 -16.88
N GLY A 106 9.12 -0.49 -17.50
CA GLY A 106 8.41 0.59 -16.81
C GLY A 106 7.07 0.15 -16.19
N LEU A 107 6.49 -0.93 -16.68
CA LEU A 107 5.18 -1.42 -16.25
C LEU A 107 5.25 -2.19 -14.92
N ALA A 108 6.42 -2.73 -14.55
CA ALA A 108 6.57 -3.46 -13.28
C ALA A 108 6.26 -2.61 -12.05
N LYS A 109 6.62 -1.31 -12.07
CA LYS A 109 6.25 -0.36 -11.00
C LYS A 109 4.74 -0.14 -10.96
N MET A 110 4.11 0.08 -12.11
CA MET A 110 2.67 0.32 -12.21
C MET A 110 1.88 -0.90 -11.75
N HIS A 111 2.27 -2.09 -12.19
CA HIS A 111 1.66 -3.35 -11.78
C HIS A 111 1.75 -3.55 -10.26
N ARG A 112 2.93 -3.35 -9.67
CA ARG A 112 3.05 -3.42 -8.20
C ARG A 112 2.13 -2.42 -7.50
N ASN A 113 2.04 -1.20 -8.00
CA ASN A 113 1.20 -0.17 -7.39
C ASN A 113 -0.28 -0.57 -7.45
N ALA A 114 -0.73 -1.17 -8.55
CA ALA A 114 -2.06 -1.75 -8.67
C ALA A 114 -2.27 -2.92 -7.67
N VAL A 115 -1.28 -3.80 -7.50
CA VAL A 115 -1.35 -4.89 -6.51
C VAL A 115 -1.50 -4.36 -5.09
N ILE A 116 -0.74 -3.33 -4.71
CA ILE A 116 -0.89 -2.68 -3.40
C ILE A 116 -2.29 -2.09 -3.23
N GLU A 117 -2.83 -1.48 -4.27
CA GLU A 117 -4.18 -0.92 -4.25
C GLU A 117 -5.25 -2.00 -4.11
N HIS A 118 -5.10 -3.16 -4.76
CA HIS A 118 -5.98 -4.31 -4.54
C HIS A 118 -5.92 -4.81 -3.09
N VAL A 119 -4.72 -4.92 -2.51
CA VAL A 119 -4.54 -5.31 -1.11
C VAL A 119 -5.23 -4.32 -0.18
N ASP A 120 -4.94 -3.03 -0.36
CA ASP A 120 -5.51 -1.97 0.48
C ASP A 120 -7.02 -1.89 0.35
N ALA A 121 -7.54 -2.03 -0.87
CA ALA A 121 -8.95 -2.00 -1.16
C ALA A 121 -9.68 -3.14 -0.45
N ALA A 122 -9.21 -4.37 -0.66
CA ALA A 122 -9.85 -5.56 -0.10
C ALA A 122 -9.80 -5.58 1.43
N LEU A 123 -8.63 -5.30 2.03
CA LEU A 123 -8.47 -5.36 3.49
C LEU A 123 -9.10 -4.15 4.22
N SER A 124 -9.37 -3.06 3.51
CA SER A 124 -10.11 -1.90 4.06
C SER A 124 -11.61 -1.93 3.73
N GLY A 125 -12.10 -2.96 3.04
CA GLY A 125 -13.52 -3.09 2.67
C GLY A 125 -14.00 -2.02 1.69
N ARG A 126 -13.13 -1.53 0.81
CA ARG A 126 -13.43 -0.54 -0.23
C ARG A 126 -13.26 -1.15 -1.63
N PRO A 127 -13.94 -0.64 -2.66
CA PRO A 127 -13.66 -1.06 -4.03
C PRO A 127 -12.24 -0.65 -4.46
N PHE A 128 -11.70 -1.38 -5.42
CA PHE A 128 -10.45 -1.03 -6.11
C PHE A 128 -10.61 0.28 -6.90
N ASP A 129 -9.57 1.12 -6.89
CA ASP A 129 -9.54 2.37 -7.63
C ASP A 129 -8.15 2.56 -8.28
N ALA A 130 -8.07 2.34 -9.59
CA ALA A 130 -6.82 2.45 -10.33
C ALA A 130 -6.17 3.84 -10.22
N ALA A 131 -6.96 4.91 -10.07
CA ALA A 131 -6.44 6.27 -9.93
C ALA A 131 -5.75 6.50 -8.58
N ARG A 132 -6.01 5.64 -7.59
CA ARG A 132 -5.37 5.69 -6.26
C ARG A 132 -4.09 4.87 -6.17
N ALA A 133 -3.80 4.00 -7.14
CA ALA A 133 -2.71 3.04 -7.06
C ALA A 133 -1.35 3.67 -6.70
N ASP A 134 -0.97 4.75 -7.38
CA ASP A 134 0.27 5.47 -7.07
C ASP A 134 0.25 6.14 -5.70
N ILE A 135 -0.89 6.71 -5.28
CA ILE A 135 -1.04 7.40 -3.99
C ILE A 135 -0.99 6.41 -2.83
N THR A 136 -1.67 5.27 -2.97
CA THR A 136 -1.67 4.19 -1.98
C THR A 136 -0.26 3.62 -1.85
N ALA A 137 0.38 3.26 -2.97
CA ALA A 137 1.72 2.69 -2.97
C ALA A 137 2.81 3.66 -2.48
N TYR A 138 2.64 4.97 -2.64
CA TYR A 138 3.59 5.98 -2.13
C TYR A 138 3.73 5.93 -0.59
N ARG A 139 2.67 5.54 0.13
CA ARG A 139 2.68 5.48 1.60
C ARG A 139 3.30 4.20 2.13
N TRP A 140 3.49 3.20 1.28
CA TRP A 140 4.09 1.93 1.64
C TRP A 140 5.61 2.05 1.71
N PRO A 141 6.30 1.32 2.60
CA PRO A 141 7.75 1.26 2.58
C PRO A 141 8.25 0.80 1.19
N GLY A 142 9.30 1.45 0.70
CA GLY A 142 9.94 1.09 -0.58
C GLY A 142 10.36 -0.39 -0.57
N ASN A 143 10.19 -1.07 -1.71
CA ASN A 143 10.24 -2.52 -1.78
C ASN A 143 11.49 -3.18 -1.23
N GLY A 144 11.26 -4.30 -0.53
CA GLY A 144 12.12 -5.48 -0.64
C GLY A 144 12.13 -5.96 -2.09
N SER A 145 13.03 -5.36 -2.87
CA SER A 145 13.62 -5.79 -4.14
C SER A 145 12.73 -5.79 -5.38
N ILE A 146 12.71 -4.65 -6.08
CA ILE A 146 12.77 -4.62 -7.55
C ILE A 146 14.26 -4.57 -7.86
N GLY A 147 14.83 -5.59 -8.50
CA GLY A 147 16.24 -5.58 -8.88
C GLY A 147 16.60 -4.25 -9.56
N THR A 148 17.64 -3.58 -9.05
CA THR A 148 18.23 -2.34 -9.60
C THR A 148 17.35 -1.07 -9.62
N ALA A 149 16.88 -0.65 -8.45
CA ALA A 149 16.80 0.79 -8.12
C ALA A 149 17.29 1.03 -6.67
N ALA A 150 18.49 0.54 -6.38
CA ALA A 150 19.26 0.98 -5.23
C ALA A 150 19.71 2.42 -5.50
N GLY A 151 19.09 3.39 -4.84
CA GLY A 151 19.60 4.76 -4.88
C GLY A 151 18.61 5.87 -4.63
N GLN A 152 17.68 5.73 -3.68
CA GLN A 152 17.17 6.83 -2.85
C GLN A 152 16.07 6.28 -1.93
N ALA A 153 16.47 5.81 -0.76
CA ALA A 153 15.60 5.95 0.40
C ALA A 153 15.25 7.45 0.52
N PRO A 154 14.01 7.84 0.86
CA PRO A 154 13.71 9.23 1.15
C PRO A 154 14.63 9.65 2.29
N LYS A 155 15.57 10.55 1.98
CA LYS A 155 16.43 11.19 2.96
C LYS A 155 15.51 11.98 3.89
N THR A 156 15.10 11.33 4.97
CA THR A 156 14.18 11.85 5.99
C THR A 156 14.73 13.16 6.56
N GLY A 157 14.11 14.29 6.19
CA GLY A 157 14.07 15.57 6.90
C GLY A 157 15.37 16.37 7.11
N ALA A 158 16.50 15.71 7.34
CA ALA A 158 17.77 16.36 7.69
C ALA A 158 18.50 16.92 6.47
N GLU A 159 18.45 16.26 5.32
CA GLU A 159 19.16 16.70 4.11
C GLU A 159 18.40 17.79 3.32
N VAL A 160 17.07 17.81 3.37
CA VAL A 160 16.26 18.91 2.79
C VAL A 160 16.54 20.23 3.52
N ARG A 161 16.73 20.19 4.85
CA ARG A 161 17.11 21.39 5.62
C ARG A 161 18.53 21.86 5.35
N LYS A 162 19.45 20.95 4.99
CA LYS A 162 20.82 21.33 4.63
C LYS A 162 20.87 21.99 3.26
N GLY A 163 20.16 21.45 2.26
CA GLY A 163 20.07 22.03 0.91
C GLY A 163 19.40 23.42 0.87
N ALA A 164 18.35 23.63 1.68
CA ALA A 164 17.69 24.93 1.78
C ALA A 164 18.55 26.00 2.48
N ARG A 165 19.52 25.59 3.31
CA ARG A 165 20.45 26.52 3.98
C ARG A 165 21.67 26.86 3.12
N GLU A 166 21.97 26.06 2.10
CA GLU A 166 23.07 26.30 1.14
C GLU A 166 22.63 27.13 -0.08
N THR A 167 21.33 27.16 -0.42
CA THR A 167 20.81 28.00 -1.52
C THR A 167 20.53 29.45 -1.12
N GLN A 168 20.52 29.75 0.19
CA GLN A 168 20.61 31.12 0.68
C GLN A 168 22.09 31.46 0.86
N GLY A 169 22.75 31.80 -0.25
CA GLY A 169 24.09 32.39 -0.22
C GLY A 169 24.12 33.63 0.69
N PRO A 170 25.27 33.96 1.30
CA PRO A 170 25.39 35.14 2.15
C PRO A 170 25.01 36.40 1.36
N PRO A 171 24.39 37.42 1.99
CA PRO A 171 24.10 38.67 1.31
C PRO A 171 25.41 39.25 0.77
N ALA A 172 25.40 39.62 -0.51
CA ALA A 172 26.49 40.33 -1.13
C ALA A 172 26.71 41.65 -0.36
N THR A 173 27.81 41.73 0.37
CA THR A 173 28.30 42.98 0.94
C THR A 173 28.95 43.79 -0.17
N SER A 174 28.31 44.88 -0.57
CA SER A 174 28.92 46.03 -1.25
C SER A 174 29.58 46.95 -0.25
#